data_AF-A0A2G2W0V6-F1
#
_entry.id   AF-A0A2G2W0V6-F1
#
_cell.length_a   1.000
_cell.length_b   1.000
_cell.length_c   1.000
_cell.angle_alpha   90.00
_cell.angle_beta   90.00
_cell.angle_gamma   90.00
#
_symmetry.space_group_name_H-M   'P 1'
#
loop_
_entity.id
_entity.type
_entity.pdbx_description
1 polymer ?
#
loop_
_entity_poly.entity_id
_entity_poly.type
_entity_poly.pdbx_seq_one_letter_code
_entity_poly.pdbx_strand_id
1 'polypeptide(L)'
;MILFSELSRRRIRSISSLIKVGRIEPVMVLRVDKEKGYIDLSKRRVSEEDISACGERNNKSKLVHSIMRHVAEIMGIDLEVS
;
A
#
# COMPACT_ATOMS: atom_id res chain seq x y z
N MET A 1 -3.62 -4.03 -9.44
CA MET A 1 -3.69 -5.50 -9.54
C MET A 1 -2.30 -6.08 -9.33
N ILE A 2 -2.17 -7.28 -8.76
CA ILE A 2 -0.89 -8.00 -8.64
C ILE A 2 -0.96 -9.26 -9.50
N LEU A 3 0.01 -9.43 -10.39
CA LEU A 3 0.18 -10.64 -11.19
C LEU A 3 0.72 -11.78 -10.32
N PHE A 4 0.33 -13.03 -10.59
CA PHE A 4 0.83 -14.19 -9.83
C PHE A 4 2.35 -14.31 -9.84
N SER A 5 2.99 -13.99 -10.98
CA SER A 5 4.45 -13.96 -11.14
C SER A 5 5.15 -12.90 -10.29
N GLU A 6 4.41 -11.92 -9.78
CA GLU A 6 4.91 -10.80 -8.98
C GLU A 6 4.61 -10.96 -7.48
N LEU A 7 4.10 -12.12 -7.05
CA LEU A 7 3.85 -12.40 -5.62
C LEU A 7 5.09 -12.90 -4.88
N SER A 8 5.83 -13.87 -5.43
CA SER A 8 6.94 -14.54 -4.73
C SER A 8 8.14 -14.78 -5.65
N ARG A 9 9.35 -14.78 -5.07
CA ARG A 9 10.59 -15.17 -5.76
C ARG A 9 10.69 -16.70 -5.93
N ARG A 10 10.03 -17.47 -5.07
CA ARG A 10 10.04 -18.95 -5.05
C ARG A 10 8.67 -19.50 -5.39
N ARG A 11 8.62 -20.74 -5.91
CA ARG A 11 7.36 -21.45 -6.14
C ARG A 11 6.58 -21.58 -4.83
N ILE A 12 5.32 -21.21 -4.85
CA ILE A 12 4.41 -21.31 -3.70
C ILE A 12 3.34 -22.37 -3.99
N ARG A 13 2.93 -23.09 -2.94
CA ARG A 13 1.88 -24.11 -3.04
C ARG A 13 0.48 -23.50 -3.03
N SER A 14 0.30 -22.40 -2.29
CA SER A 14 -0.96 -21.67 -2.18
C SER A 14 -0.70 -20.17 -2.03
N ILE A 15 -1.61 -19.35 -2.52
CA ILE A 15 -1.57 -17.89 -2.36
C ILE A 15 -1.80 -17.52 -0.88
N SER A 16 -2.70 -18.23 -0.20
CA SER A 16 -3.08 -17.97 1.19
C SER A 16 -1.95 -18.18 2.20
N SER A 17 -0.90 -18.93 1.82
CA SER A 17 0.29 -19.07 2.67
C SER A 17 1.22 -17.86 2.59
N LEU A 18 1.10 -17.04 1.55
CA LEU A 18 1.95 -15.87 1.33
C LEU A 18 1.24 -14.58 1.74
N ILE A 19 -0.04 -14.44 1.41
CA ILE A 19 -0.84 -13.23 1.67
C ILE A 19 -2.18 -13.58 2.31
N LYS A 20 -2.69 -12.67 3.14
CA LYS A 20 -3.99 -12.81 3.80
C LYS A 20 -4.86 -11.59 3.53
N VAL A 21 -6.15 -11.85 3.32
CA VAL A 21 -7.15 -10.79 3.20
C VAL A 21 -7.16 -9.95 4.48
N GLY A 22 -7.28 -8.63 4.32
CA GLY A 22 -7.31 -7.66 5.43
C GLY A 22 -5.94 -7.22 5.95
N ARG A 23 -4.84 -7.77 5.44
CA ARG A 23 -3.48 -7.31 5.81
C ARG A 23 -2.97 -6.24 4.87
N ILE A 24 -2.28 -5.25 5.44
CA ILE A 24 -1.56 -4.23 4.70
C ILE A 24 -0.15 -4.76 4.44
N GLU A 25 0.23 -4.83 3.18
CA GLU A 25 1.51 -5.38 2.73
C GLU A 25 2.29 -4.32 1.96
N PRO A 26 3.59 -4.13 2.24
CA PRO A 26 4.45 -3.30 1.40
C PRO A 26 4.63 -3.99 0.04
N VAL A 27 4.39 -3.23 -1.03
CA VAL A 27 4.46 -3.65 -2.44
C VAL A 27 5.08 -2.53 -3.27
N MET A 28 5.74 -2.91 -4.35
CA MET A 28 6.32 -1.99 -5.32
C MET A 28 5.34 -1.71 -6.46
N VAL A 29 5.27 -0.46 -6.91
CA VAL A 29 4.53 -0.08 -8.11
C VAL A 29 5.38 -0.42 -9.34
N LEU A 30 4.81 -1.16 -10.29
CA LEU A 30 5.47 -1.47 -11.57
C LEU A 30 5.03 -0.53 -12.69
N ARG A 31 3.71 -0.34 -12.80
CA ARG A 31 3.10 0.43 -13.88
C ARG A 31 1.88 1.18 -13.35
N VAL A 32 1.66 2.37 -13.89
CA VAL A 32 0.43 3.15 -13.71
C VAL A 32 -0.12 3.48 -15.09
N ASP A 33 -1.32 2.99 -15.37
CA ASP A 33 -2.14 3.41 -16.50
C ASP A 33 -3.16 4.43 -15.99
N LYS A 34 -2.90 5.71 -16.28
CA LYS A 34 -3.71 6.82 -15.76
C LYS A 34 -5.06 6.93 -16.45
N GLU A 35 -5.16 6.55 -17.73
CA GLU A 35 -6.40 6.65 -18.49
C GLU A 35 -7.40 5.58 -18.04
N LYS A 36 -6.92 4.37 -17.77
CA LYS A 36 -7.76 3.26 -17.30
C LYS A 36 -7.84 3.15 -15.78
N GLY A 37 -7.02 3.89 -15.05
CA GLY A 37 -6.92 3.82 -13.59
C GLY A 37 -6.28 2.54 -13.06
N TYR A 38 -5.56 1.79 -13.90
CA TYR A 38 -4.90 0.55 -13.47
C TYR A 38 -3.52 0.82 -12.87
N ILE A 39 -3.23 0.15 -11.76
CA ILE A 39 -1.91 0.16 -11.12
C ILE A 39 -1.46 -1.28 -10.97
N ASP A 40 -0.35 -1.64 -11.60
CA ASP A 40 0.27 -2.96 -11.46
C ASP A 40 1.30 -2.93 -10.33
N LEU A 41 1.24 -3.95 -9.47
CA LEU A 41 1.98 -4.01 -8.22
C LEU A 41 2.81 -5.30 -8.14
N SER A 42 3.89 -5.28 -7.35
CA SER A 42 4.76 -6.41 -7.09
C SER A 42 5.15 -6.54 -5.62
N LYS A 43 4.92 -7.71 -5.05
CA LYS A 43 5.47 -8.09 -3.74
C LYS A 43 6.86 -8.71 -3.88
N ARG A 44 7.11 -9.42 -4.98
CA ARG A 44 8.34 -10.15 -5.28
C ARG A 44 9.59 -9.27 -5.27
N ARG A 45 9.46 -8.03 -5.73
CA ARG A 45 10.58 -7.10 -5.97
C ARG A 45 10.91 -6.20 -4.79
N VAL A 46 10.16 -6.26 -3.69
CA VAL A 46 10.43 -5.46 -2.50
C VAL A 46 11.64 -6.05 -1.76
N SER A 47 12.60 -5.21 -1.39
CA SER A 47 13.74 -5.59 -0.54
C SER A 47 13.36 -5.54 0.95
N GLU A 48 14.16 -6.14 1.84
CA GLU A 48 13.91 -6.06 3.29
C GLU A 48 14.05 -4.63 3.82
N GLU A 49 15.00 -3.87 3.28
CA GLU A 49 15.21 -2.46 3.58
C GLU A 49 13.99 -1.62 3.18
N ASP A 50 13.44 -1.84 1.97
CA ASP A 50 12.24 -1.16 1.50
C ASP A 50 11.00 -1.52 2.33
N ILE A 51 10.90 -2.76 2.84
CA ILE A 51 9.81 -3.18 3.73
C ILE A 51 9.79 -2.32 4.99
N SER A 52 10.96 -2.15 5.63
CA SER A 52 11.11 -1.35 6.85
C SER A 52 10.79 0.13 6.58
N ALA A 53 11.41 0.70 5.55
CA ALA A 53 11.22 2.10 5.18
C ALA A 53 9.76 2.41 4.80
N CYS A 54 9.10 1.51 4.05
CA CYS A 54 7.68 1.63 3.71
C CYS A 54 6.79 1.58 4.96
N GLY A 55 7.09 0.68 5.90
CA GLY A 55 6.37 0.57 7.17
C GLY A 55 6.46 1.86 7.99
N GLU A 56 7.66 2.42 8.15
CA GLU A 56 7.87 3.67 8.87
C GLU A 56 7.12 4.84 8.20
N ARG A 57 7.25 4.97 6.88
CA ARG A 57 6.55 6.02 6.11
C ARG A 57 5.04 5.91 6.24
N ASN A 58 4.49 4.70 6.14
CA ASN A 58 3.05 4.46 6.28
C ASN A 58 2.54 4.84 7.68
N ASN A 59 3.30 4.51 8.74
CA ASN A 59 2.94 4.88 10.11
C ASN A 59 2.91 6.40 10.30
N LYS A 60 3.92 7.12 9.80
CA LYS A 60 3.94 8.59 9.82
C LYS A 60 2.76 9.18 9.04
N SER A 61 2.48 8.67 7.84
CA SER A 61 1.35 9.14 7.02
C SER A 61 -0.01 8.91 7.70
N LYS A 62 -0.22 7.77 8.36
CA LYS A 62 -1.46 7.50 9.11
C LYS A 62 -1.63 8.45 10.30
N LEU A 63 -0.54 8.79 10.99
CA LEU A 63 -0.58 9.76 12.08
C LEU A 63 -1.00 11.14 11.55
N VAL A 64 -0.36 11.61 10.48
CA VAL A 64 -0.71 12.90 9.84
C VAL A 64 -2.17 12.90 9.40
N HIS A 65 -2.63 11.82 8.74
CA HIS A 65 -4.02 11.68 8.31
C HIS A 65 -5.00 11.75 9.49
N SER A 66 -4.67 11.09 10.60
CA SER A 66 -5.49 11.12 11.82
C SER A 66 -5.60 12.52 12.42
N ILE A 67 -4.48 13.26 12.45
CA ILE A 67 -4.45 14.63 12.95
C ILE A 67 -5.28 15.54 12.05
N MET A 68 -5.07 15.46 10.74
CA MET A 68 -5.76 16.31 9.77
C MET A 68 -7.27 16.07 9.78
N ARG A 69 -7.70 14.80 9.87
CA ARG A 69 -9.12 14.46 10.05
C ARG A 69 -9.70 15.08 11.31
N HIS A 70 -9.00 14.98 12.44
CA HIS A 70 -9.48 15.53 13.70
C HIS A 70 -9.60 17.06 13.65
N VAL A 71 -8.63 17.74 13.05
CA VAL A 71 -8.68 19.20 12.86
C VAL A 71 -9.84 19.60 11.95
N ALA A 72 -10.04 18.89 10.83
CA ALA A 72 -11.15 19.12 9.91
C ALA A 72 -12.52 18.96 10.61
N GLU A 73 -12.68 17.92 11.44
CA GLU A 73 -13.87 17.70 12.27
C GLU A 73 -14.12 18.86 13.24
N ILE A 74 -13.09 19.34 13.93
CA ILE A 74 -13.20 20.48 14.86
C ILE A 74 -13.59 21.77 14.12
N MET A 75 -13.01 21.99 12.95
CA MET A 75 -13.23 23.21 12.17
C MET A 75 -14.51 23.16 11.32
N GLY A 76 -15.17 22.00 11.22
CA GLY A 76 -16.34 21.81 10.36
C GLY A 76 -16.03 21.94 8.87
N ILE A 77 -14.80 21.58 8.46
CA ILE A 77 -14.32 21.66 7.08
C ILE A 77 -14.25 20.25 6.49
N ASP A 78 -14.53 20.12 5.19
CA ASP A 78 -14.32 18.86 4.47
C ASP A 78 -12.82 18.64 4.17
N LEU A 79 -12.29 17.51 4.62
CA LEU A 79 -10.88 17.14 4.47
C LEU A 79 -10.48 16.93 3.00
N GLU A 80 -11.41 16.45 2.16
CA GLU A 80 -11.12 16.08 0.77
C GLU A 80 -11.18 17.27 -0.21
N VAL A 81 -11.60 18.45 0.25
CA VAL A 81 -11.83 19.65 -0.58
C VAL A 81 -10.71 20.70 -0.40
N SER A 82 -9.64 20.37 0.33
CA SER A 82 -8.48 21.24 0.56
C SER A 82 -7.36 21.06 -0.46
#